data_AF-A0A8T6N4Y6-F1
#
_entry.id   AF-A0A8T6N4Y6-F1
#
_cell.length_a   1.000
_cell.length_b   1.000
_cell.length_c   1.000
_cell.angle_alpha   90.00
_cell.angle_beta   90.00
_cell.angle_gamma   90.00
#
_symmetry.space_group_name_H-M   'P 1'
#
loop_
_entity.id
_entity.type
_entity.pdbx_description
1 polymer ?
#
loop_
_entity_poly.entity_id
_entity_poly.type
_entity_poly.pdbx_seq_one_letter_code
_entity_poly.pdbx_strand_id
1 'polypeptide(L)'
;MAQAGVKSTEVAQDDGFINQRDLIVGQDSEGRDLTHYVLAERVLQCEYHLIVDEARNGPSSETLIYILEGGFRGFHNMSPGELWSEWKTKQDLFMRLYEDKALPWELMDEDPLAK
;
A
#
# COMPACT_ATOMS: atom_id res chain seq x y z
N MET A 1 -7.41 -25.40 23.54
CA MET A 1 -7.67 -24.03 23.04
C MET A 1 -6.33 -23.49 22.58
N ALA A 2 -6.09 -23.40 21.27
CA ALA A 2 -4.87 -22.78 20.76
C ALA A 2 -4.98 -21.26 21.01
N GLN A 3 -4.00 -20.69 21.69
CA GLN A 3 -3.91 -19.25 21.88
C GLN A 3 -3.74 -18.62 20.49
N ALA A 4 -4.71 -17.82 20.05
CA ALA A 4 -4.57 -17.08 18.80
C ALA A 4 -3.30 -16.23 18.93
N GLY A 5 -2.30 -16.50 18.08
CA GLY A 5 -1.07 -15.72 18.08
C GLY A 5 -1.42 -14.27 17.78
N VAL A 6 -1.32 -13.39 18.77
CA VAL A 6 -1.46 -11.95 18.56
C VAL A 6 -0.23 -11.54 17.75
N LYS A 7 -0.43 -11.19 16.48
CA LYS A 7 0.64 -10.54 15.70
C LYS A 7 0.94 -9.22 16.41
N SER A 8 2.19 -9.05 16.84
CA SER A 8 2.63 -7.76 17.37
C SER A 8 2.53 -6.74 16.25
N THR A 9 1.71 -5.71 16.45
CA THR A 9 1.64 -4.54 15.56
C THR A 9 2.62 -3.47 15.97
N GLU A 10 3.44 -3.71 16.99
CA GLU A 10 4.42 -2.78 17.52
C GLU A 10 5.80 -3.03 16.90
N VAL A 11 6.45 -1.95 16.47
CA VAL A 11 7.78 -1.93 15.88
C VAL A 11 8.70 -1.14 16.80
N ALA A 12 9.90 -1.67 17.06
CA ALA A 12 10.88 -0.98 17.88
C ALA A 12 11.49 0.21 17.12
N GLN A 13 11.65 1.33 17.83
CA GLN A 13 12.39 2.53 17.43
C GLN A 13 13.34 2.93 18.56
N ASP A 14 14.26 3.86 18.28
CA ASP A 14 15.28 4.30 19.23
C ASP A 14 14.68 4.81 20.55
N ASP A 15 13.49 5.44 20.51
CA ASP A 15 12.80 6.00 21.67
C ASP A 15 11.60 5.16 22.18
N GLY A 16 11.45 3.90 21.73
CA GLY A 16 10.43 2.99 22.25
C GLY A 16 9.77 2.09 21.21
N PHE A 17 8.45 1.97 21.29
CA PHE A 17 7.65 1.18 20.35
C PHE A 17 6.61 2.07 19.68
N ILE A 18 6.42 1.87 18.38
CA ILE A 18 5.40 2.55 17.58
C ILE A 18 4.50 1.51 16.92
N ASN A 19 3.23 1.85 16.70
CA ASN A 19 2.38 1.01 15.87
C ASN A 19 2.92 1.00 14.43
N GLN A 20 3.01 -0.17 13.81
CA GLN A 20 3.48 -0.33 12.44
C GLN A 20 2.71 0.57 11.47
N ARG A 21 1.40 0.75 11.66
CA ARG A 21 0.56 1.60 10.81
C ARG A 21 1.05 3.05 10.76
N ASP A 22 1.57 3.54 11.87
CA ASP A 22 1.99 4.93 12.06
C ASP A 22 3.48 5.13 11.76
N LEU A 23 4.22 4.04 11.55
CA LEU A 23 5.63 4.08 11.19
C LEU A 23 5.82 4.79 9.84
N ILE A 24 6.62 5.85 9.81
CA ILE A 24 7.05 6.49 8.57
C ILE A 24 8.01 5.54 7.85
N VAL A 25 7.65 5.14 6.63
CA VAL A 25 8.41 4.19 5.81
C VAL A 25 9.34 4.93 4.85
N GLY A 26 8.95 6.12 4.41
CA GLY A 26 9.75 6.95 3.51
C GLY A 26 9.04 8.26 3.19
N GLN A 27 9.61 9.01 2.26
CA GLN A 27 9.06 10.28 1.77
C GLN A 27 8.78 10.20 0.28
N ASP A 28 7.68 10.79 -0.18
CA ASP A 28 7.43 10.93 -1.61
C ASP A 28 8.37 11.97 -2.26
N SER A 29 8.24 12.14 -3.59
CA SER A 29 9.06 13.06 -4.37
C SER A 29 8.94 14.54 -3.96
N GLU A 30 7.89 14.90 -3.23
CA GLU A 30 7.66 16.25 -2.71
C GLU A 30 8.07 16.38 -1.23
N GLY A 31 8.67 15.33 -0.65
CA GLY A 31 9.14 15.31 0.73
C GLY A 31 8.02 15.08 1.75
N ARG A 32 6.86 14.58 1.35
CA ARG A 32 5.76 14.26 2.28
C ARG A 32 6.02 12.90 2.91
N ASP A 33 5.95 12.83 4.24
CA ASP A 33 6.09 11.58 4.98
C ASP A 33 4.97 10.60 4.65
N LEU A 34 5.35 9.37 4.30
CA LEU A 34 4.43 8.27 4.03
C LEU A 34 4.52 7.26 5.15
N THR A 35 3.43 7.13 5.91
CA THR A 35 3.30 6.06 6.91
C THR A 35 3.07 4.72 6.23
N HIS A 36 3.31 3.62 6.94
CA HIS A 36 3.02 2.27 6.45
C HIS A 36 1.56 2.13 6.01
N TYR A 37 0.64 2.73 6.77
CA TYR A 37 -0.78 2.71 6.44
C TYR A 37 -1.07 3.43 5.11
N VAL A 38 -0.60 4.68 4.98
CA VAL A 38 -0.78 5.48 3.76
C VAL A 38 -0.18 4.75 2.56
N LEU A 39 1.04 4.24 2.69
CA LEU A 39 1.74 3.55 1.61
C LEU A 39 0.99 2.30 1.15
N ALA A 40 0.45 1.51 2.10
CA ALA A 40 -0.32 0.32 1.79
C ALA A 40 -1.63 0.63 1.07
N GLU A 41 -2.34 1.69 1.48
CA GLU A 41 -3.57 2.14 0.81
C GLU A 41 -3.29 2.64 -0.62
N ARG A 42 -2.22 3.40 -0.82
CA ARG A 42 -1.83 3.88 -2.16
C ARG A 42 -1.46 2.74 -3.10
N VAL A 43 -0.67 1.77 -2.63
CA VAL A 43 -0.32 0.58 -3.43
C VAL A 43 -1.57 -0.25 -3.74
N LEU A 44 -2.48 -0.41 -2.78
CA LEU A 44 -3.74 -1.13 -3.00
C LEU A 44 -4.60 -0.47 -4.09
N GLN A 45 -4.68 0.86 -4.11
CA GLN A 45 -5.38 1.60 -5.16
C GLN A 45 -4.78 1.35 -6.55
N CYS A 46 -3.45 1.38 -6.67
CA CYS A 46 -2.76 1.09 -7.92
C CYS A 46 -3.04 -0.33 -8.42
N GLU A 47 -2.91 -1.32 -7.56
CA GLU A 47 -3.08 -2.73 -7.92
C GLU A 47 -4.54 -3.02 -8.27
N TYR A 48 -5.50 -2.45 -7.52
CA TYR A 48 -6.91 -2.54 -7.90
C TYR A 48 -7.19 -1.90 -9.26
N HIS A 49 -6.62 -0.72 -9.54
CA HIS A 49 -6.76 -0.07 -10.84
C HIS A 49 -6.27 -0.98 -11.97
N LEU A 50 -5.08 -1.59 -11.81
CA LEU A 50 -4.51 -2.53 -12.78
C LEU A 50 -5.41 -3.76 -12.97
N ILE A 51 -5.91 -4.35 -11.88
CA ILE A 51 -6.83 -5.50 -11.95
C ILE A 51 -8.07 -5.15 -12.77
N VAL A 52 -8.68 -3.99 -12.53
CA VAL A 52 -9.90 -3.57 -13.24
C VAL A 52 -9.61 -3.26 -14.70
N ASP A 53 -8.49 -2.59 -15.01
CA ASP A 53 -8.10 -2.27 -16.38
C ASP A 53 -7.84 -3.55 -17.19
N GLU A 54 -6.99 -4.44 -16.67
CA GLU A 54 -6.66 -5.71 -17.33
C GLU A 54 -7.89 -6.60 -17.50
N ALA A 55 -8.77 -6.69 -16.49
CA ALA A 55 -10.00 -7.49 -16.57
C ALA A 55 -11.01 -6.95 -17.60
N ARG A 56 -11.00 -5.64 -17.88
CA ARG A 56 -11.91 -5.00 -18.84
C ARG A 56 -11.34 -4.97 -20.24
N ASN A 57 -10.05 -4.74 -20.37
CA ASN A 57 -9.38 -4.42 -21.63
C ASN A 57 -8.45 -5.54 -22.11
N GLY A 58 -8.19 -6.57 -21.28
CA GLY A 58 -7.36 -7.72 -21.59
C GLY A 58 -8.13 -9.05 -21.57
N PRO A 59 -7.46 -10.16 -21.93
CA PRO A 59 -8.04 -11.50 -21.86
C PRO A 59 -8.12 -12.05 -20.42
N SER A 60 -7.27 -11.54 -19.52
CA SER A 60 -7.11 -11.92 -18.12
C SER A 60 -6.49 -10.75 -17.34
N SER A 61 -6.63 -10.78 -16.02
CA SER A 61 -5.82 -9.91 -15.14
C SER A 61 -4.64 -10.69 -14.60
N GLU A 62 -3.45 -10.44 -15.17
CA GLU A 62 -2.19 -11.00 -14.70
C GLU A 62 -1.87 -10.52 -13.28
N THR A 63 -2.23 -9.28 -12.97
CA THR A 63 -2.07 -8.72 -11.62
C THR A 63 -2.89 -9.51 -10.59
N LEU A 64 -4.16 -9.78 -10.89
CA LEU A 64 -5.01 -10.57 -10.00
C LEU A 64 -4.53 -12.02 -9.88
N ILE A 65 -4.13 -12.64 -11.01
CA ILE A 65 -3.62 -14.01 -11.02
C ILE A 65 -2.37 -14.11 -10.14
N TYR A 66 -1.41 -13.19 -10.28
CA TYR A 66 -0.20 -13.14 -9.47
C TYR A 66 -0.51 -13.03 -7.97
N ILE A 67 -1.43 -12.14 -7.60
CA ILE A 67 -1.89 -11.96 -6.21
C ILE A 67 -2.50 -13.27 -5.65
N LEU A 68 -3.30 -13.97 -6.44
CA LEU A 68 -4.00 -15.17 -5.97
C LEU A 68 -3.12 -16.43 -5.97
N GLU A 69 -2.20 -16.58 -6.93
CA GLU A 69 -1.35 -17.76 -7.09
C GLU A 69 -0.35 -17.90 -5.94
N GLY A 70 0.23 -16.79 -5.48
CA GLY A 70 1.31 -16.78 -4.48
C GLY A 70 0.86 -16.78 -3.01
N GLY A 71 -0.44 -16.79 -2.71
CA GLY A 71 -0.94 -16.65 -1.34
C GLY A 71 -0.69 -15.26 -0.77
N PHE A 72 -1.03 -14.21 -1.52
CA PHE A 72 -0.79 -12.82 -1.14
C PHE A 72 -1.35 -12.49 0.25
N ARG A 73 -0.48 -12.00 1.12
CA ARG A 73 -0.81 -11.69 2.52
C ARG A 73 -1.46 -10.31 2.73
N GLY A 74 -1.54 -9.47 1.70
CA GLY A 74 -2.02 -8.08 1.82
C GLY A 74 -0.91 -7.06 2.05
N PHE A 75 -1.04 -5.87 1.45
CA PHE A 75 -0.05 -4.77 1.57
C PHE A 75 0.13 -4.27 3.00
N HIS A 76 -0.96 -4.19 3.78
CA HIS A 76 -0.91 -3.87 5.21
C HIS A 76 -0.09 -4.86 6.04
N ASN A 77 0.05 -6.10 5.57
CA ASN A 77 0.83 -7.13 6.26
C ASN A 77 2.28 -7.20 5.79
N MET A 78 2.71 -6.39 4.81
CA MET A 78 4.11 -6.34 4.35
C MET A 78 5.04 -5.77 5.42
N SER A 79 6.35 -6.05 5.33
CA SER A 79 7.33 -5.27 6.09
C SER A 79 7.48 -3.87 5.45
N PRO A 80 7.99 -2.87 6.20
CA PRO A 80 8.25 -1.54 5.65
C PRO A 80 9.12 -1.56 4.39
N GLY A 81 10.17 -2.39 4.35
CA GLY A 81 11.08 -2.47 3.20
C GLY A 81 10.46 -3.12 1.96
N GLU A 82 9.61 -4.14 2.14
CA GLU A 82 8.86 -4.74 1.04
C GLU A 82 7.85 -3.75 0.48
N LEU A 83 7.08 -3.11 1.36
CA LEU A 83 6.08 -2.13 0.95
C LEU A 83 6.69 -0.91 0.26
N TRP A 84 7.85 -0.45 0.74
CA TRP A 84 8.62 0.61 0.07
C TRP A 84 9.10 0.20 -1.32
N SER A 85 9.46 -1.07 -1.50
CA SER A 85 9.87 -1.60 -2.80
C SER A 85 8.71 -1.63 -3.78
N GLU A 86 7.52 -2.07 -3.35
CA GLU A 86 6.28 -2.00 -4.14
C GLU A 86 5.96 -0.57 -4.53
N TRP A 87 5.96 0.35 -3.56
CA TRP A 87 5.65 1.76 -3.79
C TRP A 87 6.51 2.40 -4.87
N LYS A 88 7.83 2.17 -4.85
CA LYS A 88 8.75 2.73 -5.86
C LYS A 88 8.39 2.30 -7.29
N THR A 89 7.77 1.14 -7.49
CA THR A 89 7.32 0.70 -8.82
C THR A 89 5.97 1.30 -9.23
N LYS A 90 5.21 1.83 -8.26
CA LYS A 90 3.83 2.29 -8.44
C LYS A 90 3.63 3.79 -8.25
N GLN A 91 4.63 4.51 -7.74
CA GLN A 91 4.53 5.94 -7.43
C GLN A 91 4.06 6.75 -8.65
N ASP A 92 4.67 6.55 -9.82
CA ASP A 92 4.29 7.28 -11.04
C ASP A 92 2.85 7.00 -11.46
N LEU A 93 2.41 5.73 -11.36
CA LEU A 93 1.03 5.35 -11.64
C LEU A 93 0.06 6.01 -10.65
N PHE A 94 0.38 5.95 -9.36
CA PHE A 94 -0.44 6.56 -8.33
C PHE A 94 -0.62 8.06 -8.55
N MET A 95 0.47 8.78 -8.78
CA MET A 95 0.44 10.23 -8.99
C MET A 95 -0.37 10.60 -10.23
N ARG A 96 -0.22 9.84 -11.33
CA ARG A 96 -1.06 10.00 -12.52
C ARG A 96 -2.55 9.81 -12.20
N LEU A 97 -2.92 8.73 -11.50
CA LEU A 97 -4.31 8.48 -11.13
C LEU A 97 -4.87 9.54 -10.19
N TYR A 98 -4.06 10.06 -9.29
CA TYR A 98 -4.43 11.15 -8.39
C TYR A 98 -4.69 12.46 -9.16
N GLU A 99 -3.76 12.85 -10.03
CA GLU A 99 -3.88 14.05 -10.88
C GLU A 99 -5.09 13.97 -11.83
N ASP A 100 -5.33 12.79 -12.40
CA ASP A 100 -6.45 12.52 -13.30
C ASP A 100 -7.80 12.36 -12.57
N LYS A 101 -7.83 12.40 -11.23
CA LYS A 101 -9.01 12.08 -10.40
C LYS A 101 -9.62 10.71 -10.74
N ALA A 102 -8.74 9.76 -11.06
CA ALA A 102 -9.06 8.41 -11.50
C ALA A 102 -8.73 7.34 -10.45
N LEU A 103 -8.42 7.75 -9.21
CA LEU A 103 -8.26 6.82 -8.10
C LEU A 103 -9.55 6.02 -7.88
N PRO A 104 -9.47 4.71 -7.60
CA PRO A 104 -10.68 3.88 -7.47
C PRO A 104 -11.55 4.22 -6.26
N TRP A 105 -10.97 4.82 -5.23
CA TRP A 105 -11.65 5.38 -4.06
C TRP A 105 -10.90 6.60 -3.54
N GLU A 106 -11.51 7.33 -2.60
CA GLU A 106 -10.93 8.54 -2.01
C GLU A 106 -9.70 8.22 -1.15
N LEU A 107 -8.81 9.21 -1.03
CA LEU A 107 -7.67 9.11 -0.12
C LEU A 107 -8.15 9.07 1.33
N MET A 108 -7.41 8.33 2.16
CA MET A 108 -7.64 8.32 3.60
C MET A 108 -7.26 9.68 4.20
N ASP A 109 -7.93 10.09 5.29
CA ASP A 109 -7.67 11.38 5.96
C ASP A 109 -6.21 11.54 6.43
N GLU A 110 -5.53 10.41 6.73
CA GLU A 110 -4.13 10.37 7.12
C GLU A 110 -3.16 10.58 5.93
N ASP A 111 -3.63 10.49 4.69
CA ASP A 111 -2.81 10.70 3.51
C ASP A 111 -2.46 12.21 3.39
N PRO A 112 -1.17 12.57 3.25
CA PRO A 112 -0.75 13.95 3.07
C PRO A 112 -1.39 14.68 1.87
N LEU A 113 -1.88 13.94 0.87
CA LEU A 113 -2.58 14.46 -0.31
C LEU A 113 -4.09 14.63 -0.10
N ALA A 114 -4.67 14.19 1.01
CA ALA A 114 -6.09 14.37 1.32
C ALA A 114 -6.44 15.79 1.82
N LYS A 115 -5.51 16.75 1.72
CA LYS A 115 -5.59 18.10 2.29
C LYS A 115 -5.82 19.19 1.25
#